data_AF-A0A090V5V8-F1
#
_entry.id   AF-A0A090V5V8-F1
#
_cell.length_a   1.000
_cell.length_b   1.000
_cell.length_c   1.000
_cell.angle_alpha   90.00
_cell.angle_beta   90.00
_cell.angle_gamma   90.00
#
_symmetry.space_group_name_H-M   'P 1'
#
loop_
_entity.id
_entity.type
_entity.pdbx_description
1 polymer ?
#
loop_
_entity_poly.entity_id
_entity_poly.type
_entity_poly.pdbx_seq_one_letter_code
_entity_poly.pdbx_strand_id
1 'polypeptide(L)' 'MLNTLPGGEDFILRPALAFGIDQKDLDSGAVDLCRIALLNDYLDMREDNDARVDKWRVANER' A
#
# COMPACT_ATOMS: atom_id res chain seq x y z
N MET A 1 -8.56 14.76 -2.80
CA MET A 1 -8.04 14.19 -4.06
C MET A 1 -6.85 13.35 -3.65
N LEU A 2 -6.86 12.03 -3.86
CA LEU A 2 -5.65 11.23 -3.65
C LEU A 2 -4.61 11.76 -4.65
N ASN A 3 -3.52 12.33 -4.14
CA ASN A 3 -2.43 12.82 -4.98
C ASN A 3 -1.74 11.59 -5.57
N THR A 4 -2.20 11.17 -6.74
CA THR A 4 -1.54 10.15 -7.55
C THR A 4 -0.53 10.84 -8.45
N LEU A 5 0.60 10.17 -8.68
CA LEU A 5 1.55 10.64 -9.69
C LEU A 5 0.88 10.65 -11.08
N PRO A 6 1.28 11.55 -11.99
CA PRO A 6 0.58 11.76 -13.27
C PRO A 6 0.43 10.50 -14.13
N GLY A 7 1.36 9.54 -14.02
CA GLY A 7 1.31 8.26 -14.71
C GLY A 7 0.79 7.09 -13.86
N GLY A 8 0.35 7.34 -12.62
CA GLY A 8 -0.08 6.30 -11.70
C GLY A 8 1.07 5.49 -11.10
N GLU A 9 2.30 5.99 -11.16
CA GLU A 9 3.49 5.28 -10.66
C GLU A 9 3.39 4.92 -9.16
N ASP A 10 2.57 5.66 -8.41
CA ASP A 10 2.26 5.39 -7.00
C ASP A 10 1.80 3.94 -6.77
N PHE A 11 1.11 3.34 -7.73
CA PHE A 11 0.69 1.93 -7.66
C PHE A 11 1.87 0.97 -7.46
N ILE A 12 3.04 1.28 -8.03
CA ILE A 12 4.26 0.48 -7.86
C ILE A 12 5.06 0.97 -6.65
N LEU A 13 5.15 2.28 -6.47
CA LEU A 13 6.01 2.88 -5.44
C LEU A 13 5.46 2.69 -4.02
N ARG A 14 4.14 2.65 -3.84
CA ARG A 14 3.48 2.43 -2.55
C ARG A 14 3.91 1.11 -1.89
N PRO A 15 3.78 -0.07 -2.54
CA PRO A 15 4.29 -1.31 -1.98
C PRO A 15 5.82 -1.36 -1.95
N ALA A 16 6.52 -0.75 -2.92
CA ALA A 16 7.98 -0.74 -2.89
C ALA A 16 8.52 -0.06 -1.62
N LEU A 17 7.94 1.09 -1.23
CA LEU A 17 8.30 1.79 0.00
C LEU A 17 7.89 1.00 1.26
N ALA A 18 6.66 0.47 1.28
CA ALA A 18 6.12 -0.23 2.46
C ALA A 18 6.87 -1.54 2.79
N PHE A 19 7.38 -2.22 1.77
CA PHE A 19 8.06 -3.51 1.90
C PHE A 19 9.58 -3.45 1.70
N GLY A 20 10.15 -2.27 1.44
CA GLY A 20 11.58 -2.10 1.23
C GLY A 20 12.09 -2.80 -0.04
N ILE A 21 11.31 -2.76 -1.12
CA ILE A 21 11.70 -3.34 -2.42
C ILE A 21 12.70 -2.40 -3.08
N ASP A 22 13.87 -2.94 -3.45
CA ASP A 22 14.89 -2.16 -4.14
C ASP A 22 14.46 -1.83 -5.57
N GLN A 23 14.83 -0.64 -6.07
CA GLN A 23 14.57 -0.23 -7.45
C GLN A 23 15.11 -1.24 -8.47
N LYS A 24 16.27 -1.85 -8.20
CA LYS A 24 16.88 -2.88 -9.07
C LYS A 24 15.98 -4.11 -9.25
N ASP A 25 15.16 -4.45 -8.25
CA ASP A 25 14.29 -5.63 -8.26
C ASP A 25 13.02 -5.34 -9.06
N LEU A 26 12.57 -4.08 -9.06
CA LEU A 26 11.51 -3.59 -9.95
C LEU A 26 11.99 -3.57 -11.40
N ASP A 27 13.16 -2.98 -11.65
CA ASP A 27 13.71 -2.80 -13.01
C ASP A 27 14.08 -4.15 -13.66
N SER A 28 14.55 -5.12 -12.85
CA SER A 28 14.86 -6.47 -13.33
C SER A 28 13.63 -7.38 -13.47
N GLY A 29 12.47 -6.96 -12.96
CA GLY A 29 11.25 -7.77 -12.94
C GLY A 29 11.29 -8.93 -11.94
N ALA A 30 12.20 -8.89 -10.95
CA ALA A 30 12.24 -9.86 -9.86
C ALA A 30 10.96 -9.80 -9.00
N VAL A 31 10.29 -8.65 -9.00
CA VAL A 31 8.92 -8.49 -8.49
C VAL A 31 7.99 -8.21 -9.67
N ASP A 32 7.04 -9.10 -9.91
CA ASP A 32 6.07 -8.94 -11.00
C ASP A 32 4.88 -8.04 -10.61
N LEU A 33 4.13 -7.59 -11.62
CA LEU A 33 2.98 -6.70 -11.43
C LEU A 33 1.83 -7.37 -10.67
N CYS A 34 1.64 -8.69 -10.78
CA CYS A 34 0.61 -9.39 -10.01
C CYS A 34 0.97 -9.39 -8.52
N ARG A 35 2.26 -9.52 -8.20
CA ARG A 35 2.77 -9.38 -6.84
C ARG A 35 2.56 -7.97 -6.32
N ILE A 36 2.87 -6.94 -7.11
CA ILE A 36 2.61 -5.53 -6.75
C ILE A 36 1.12 -5.28 -6.50
N ALA A 37 0.23 -5.81 -7.34
CA ALA A 37 -1.22 -5.69 -7.14
C ALA A 37 -1.68 -6.31 -5.82
N LEU A 38 -1.23 -7.55 -5.53
CA LEU A 38 -1.54 -8.22 -4.27
C LEU A 38 -1.02 -7.45 -3.04
N LEU A 39 0.15 -6.82 -3.14
CA LEU A 39 0.71 -6.02 -2.05
C LEU A 39 -0.11 -4.74 -1.82
N ASN A 40 -0.65 -4.13 -2.88
CA ASN A 40 -1.59 -3.00 -2.73
C ASN A 40 -2.88 -3.44 -2.05
N ASP A 41 -3.49 -4.56 -2.47
CA ASP A 41 -4.71 -5.08 -1.83
C ASP A 41 -4.50 -5.34 -0.33
N TYR A 42 -3.31 -5.85 0.03
CA TYR A 42 -2.95 -6.05 1.43
C TYR A 42 -2.83 -4.72 2.20
N LEU A 43 -2.22 -3.70 1.61
CA LEU A 43 -2.09 -2.38 2.24
C LEU A 43 -3.47 -1.73 2.43
N ASP A 44 -4.36 -1.83 1.44
CA ASP A 44 -5.73 -1.34 1.53
C ASP A 44 -6.51 -2.04 2.66
N MET A 45 -6.42 -3.37 2.74
CA MET A 45 -7.03 -4.14 3.83
C MET A 45 -6.50 -3.71 5.20
N ARG A 46 -5.19 -3.44 5.31
CA ARG A 46 -4.58 -3.01 6.57
C ARG A 46 -5.07 -1.62 6.98
N GLU A 47 -5.12 -0.67 6.06
CA GLU A 47 -5.60 0.69 6.35
C GLU A 47 -7.09 0.70 6.76
N ASP A 48 -7.94 -0.12 6.12
CA ASP A 48 -9.33 -0.26 6.53
C ASP A 48 -9.44 -0.82 7.97
N ASN A 49 -8.63 -1.82 8.30
CA ASN A 49 -8.60 -2.39 9.64
C ASN A 49 -8.15 -1.35 10.69
N ASP A 50 -7.09 -0.60 10.41
CA ASP A 50 -6.57 0.43 11.32
C ASP A 50 -7.63 1.53 11.54
N ALA A 51 -8.30 1.99 10.48
CA ALA A 51 -9.39 2.96 10.57
C ALA A 51 -10.58 2.44 11.40
N ARG A 52 -10.92 1.16 11.27
CA ARG A 52 -11.99 0.52 12.05
C ARG A 52 -11.62 0.40 13.53
N VAL A 53 -10.37 0.06 13.84
CA VAL A 53 -9.86 -0.01 15.20
C VAL A 53 -9.90 1.38 15.85
N ASP A 54 -9.43 2.41 15.16
CA ASP A 54 -9.44 3.78 15.70
C ASP A 54 -10.86 4.29 15.94
N LYS A 55 -11.79 4.00 15.02
CA LYS A 55 -13.21 4.30 15.22
C LYS A 55 -13.78 3.59 16.45
N TRP A 56 -13.42 2.32 16.67
CA TRP A 56 -13.85 1.56 17.84
C TRP A 56 -13.28 2.17 19.14
N ARG A 57 -11.99 2.52 19.17
CA ARG A 57 -11.34 3.16 20.33
C ARG A 57 -12.04 4.45 20.74
N VAL A 58 -12.28 5.35 19.78
CA VAL A 58 -12.98 6.62 20.01
C VAL A 58 -14.39 6.43 20.61
N ALA A 59 -15.08 5.35 20.25
CA ALA A 59 -16.44 5.08 20.71
C ALA A 59 -16.52 4.34 22.05
N ASN A 60 -15.49 3.58 22.46
CA ASN A 60 -15.54 2.66 23.61
C ASN A 60 -14.59 3.01 24.75
N GLU A 61 -13.53 3.79 24.50
CA GLU A 61 -12.55 4.19 25.53
C GLU A 61 -12.88 5.57 26.14
N ARG A 62 -14.17 5.89 26.28
CA ARG A 62 -14.68 7.17 26.80
C ARG A 62 -15.33 7.04 28.17
#